data_AF-A0A1W9QT29-F1
#
_entry.id   AF-A0A1W9QT29-F1
#
_cell.length_a   1.000
_cell.length_b   1.000
_cell.length_c   1.000
_cell.angle_alpha   90.00
_cell.angle_beta   90.00
_cell.angle_gamma   90.00
#
_symmetry.space_group_name_H-M   'P 1'
#
loop_
_entity.id
_entity.type
_entity.pdbx_description
1 polymer ?
#
loop_
_entity_poly.entity_id
_entity_poly.type
_entity_poly.pdbx_seq_one_letter_code
_entity_poly.pdbx_strand_id
1 'polypeptide(L)' 'MTNPYPHELSLGDVYYSPLLLVAFLAFLAALATVMALDKLKLTRYLYAPSYVFIAIMALYMVLIDTFWIKF' A
#
# COMPACT_ATOMS: atom_id res chain seq x y z
N MET A 1 7.54 -2.22 -27.70
CA MET A 1 6.06 -2.22 -27.61
C MET A 1 5.72 -2.11 -26.12
N THR A 2 5.68 -0.88 -25.60
CA THR A 2 5.30 -0.62 -24.20
C THR A 2 3.78 -0.50 -24.17
N ASN A 3 3.12 -1.50 -23.60
CA ASN A 3 1.66 -1.53 -23.47
C ASN A 3 1.22 -0.35 -22.57
N PRO A 4 0.46 0.64 -23.07
CA PRO A 4 0.13 1.86 -22.33
C PRO A 4 -1.21 1.77 -21.58
N TYR A 5 -1.86 0.60 -21.56
CA TYR A 5 -3.10 0.41 -20.83
C TYR A 5 -2.81 0.27 -19.34
N PRO A 6 -3.50 1.00 -18.45
CA PRO A 6 -3.31 0.91 -17.02
C PRO A 6 -3.78 -0.48 -16.58
N HIS A 7 -2.85 -1.44 -16.57
CA HIS A 7 -3.02 -2.88 -16.30
C HIS A 7 -4.41 -3.24 -15.77
N GLU A 8 -5.41 -3.41 -16.63
CA GLU A 8 -6.74 -3.78 -16.16
C GLU A 8 -6.61 -5.20 -15.61
N LEU A 9 -6.50 -5.29 -14.29
CA LEU A 9 -6.26 -6.56 -13.64
C LEU A 9 -7.57 -7.33 -13.76
N SER A 10 -7.49 -8.49 -14.41
CA SER A 10 -8.60 -9.41 -14.54
C SER A 10 -8.35 -10.64 -13.68
N LEU A 11 -9.36 -11.06 -12.96
CA LEU A 11 -9.37 -12.31 -12.21
C LEU A 11 -10.64 -13.07 -12.61
N GLY A 12 -10.48 -14.15 -13.38
CA GLY A 12 -11.62 -14.95 -13.86
C GLY A 12 -12.69 -14.12 -14.57
N ASP A 13 -12.27 -13.29 -15.54
CA ASP A 13 -13.10 -12.35 -16.31
C ASP A 13 -13.72 -11.18 -15.53
N VAL A 14 -13.42 -11.03 -14.23
CA VAL A 14 -13.79 -9.83 -13.46
C VAL A 14 -12.65 -8.82 -13.50
N TYR A 15 -12.93 -7.65 -14.09
CA TYR A 15 -12.00 -6.52 -14.17
C TYR A 15 -12.05 -5.67 -12.89
N TYR A 16 -10.89 -5.32 -12.34
CA TYR A 16 -10.79 -4.42 -11.20
C TYR A 16 -9.70 -3.37 -11.39
N SER A 17 -9.90 -2.24 -10.69
CA SER A 17 -8.97 -1.12 -10.73
C SER A 17 -7.64 -1.51 -10.08
N PRO A 18 -6.49 -1.20 -10.72
CA PRO A 18 -5.18 -1.43 -10.11
C PRO A 18 -4.97 -0.69 -8.80
N LEU A 19 -5.63 0.46 -8.62
CA LEU A 19 -5.65 1.21 -7.36
C LEU A 19 -6.20 0.37 -6.20
N LEU A 20 -7.17 -0.51 -6.47
CA LEU A 20 -7.74 -1.39 -5.45
C LEU A 20 -6.67 -2.37 -4.94
N LEU A 21 -5.90 -2.97 -5.85
CA LEU A 21 -4.79 -3.85 -5.49
C LEU A 21 -3.68 -3.09 -4.77
N VAL A 22 -3.29 -1.91 -5.26
CA VAL A 22 -2.28 -1.04 -4.61
C VAL A 22 -2.70 -0.70 -3.19
N ALA A 23 -3.93 -0.22 -2.99
CA ALA A 23 -4.44 0.16 -1.68
C ALA A 23 -4.49 -1.04 -0.73
N PHE A 24 -4.93 -2.20 -1.21
CA PHE A 24 -4.98 -3.43 -0.41
C PHE A 24 -3.59 -3.89 0.04
N LEU A 25 -2.62 -3.94 -0.88
CA LEU A 25 -1.24 -4.31 -0.56
C LEU A 25 -0.58 -3.29 0.38
N ALA A 26 -0.78 -2.00 0.14
CA ALA A 26 -0.26 -0.94 0.99
C ALA A 26 -0.86 -0.99 2.41
N PHE A 27 -2.16 -1.31 2.52
CA PHE A 27 -2.82 -1.52 3.80
C PHE A 27 -2.21 -2.69 4.58
N LEU A 28 -2.02 -3.85 3.94
CA LEU A 28 -1.38 -5.01 4.57
C LEU A 28 0.06 -4.72 5.00
N ALA A 29 0.83 -4.03 4.16
CA ALA A 29 2.19 -3.61 4.48
C ALA A 29 2.22 -2.62 5.66
N ALA A 30 1.32 -1.64 5.67
CA ALA A 30 1.20 -0.68 6.78
C ALA A 30 0.81 -1.35 8.09
N LEU A 31 -0.12 -2.31 8.05
CA LEU A 31 -0.48 -3.13 9.22
C LEU A 31 0.73 -3.87 9.76
N ALA A 32 1.46 -4.59 8.91
CA ALA A 32 2.66 -5.33 9.33
C ALA A 32 3.70 -4.39 9.97
N THR A 33 3.92 -3.22 9.38
CA THR A 33 4.88 -2.22 9.89
C THR A 33 4.45 -1.63 11.22
N VAL A 34 3.17 -1.29 11.40
CA VAL A 34 2.67 -0.78 12.69
C VAL A 34 2.72 -1.87 13.76
N MET A 35 2.40 -3.12 13.44
CA MET A 35 2.57 -4.24 14.37
C MET A 35 4.04 -4.44 14.77
N ALA A 36 4.97 -4.26 13.83
CA ALA A 36 6.40 -4.30 14.12
C ALA A 36 6.84 -3.12 15.02
N LEU A 37 6.37 -1.90 14.75
CA LEU A 37 6.64 -0.72 15.58
C LEU A 37 6.14 -0.92 17.01
N ASP A 38 4.96 -1.52 17.17
CA ASP A 38 4.37 -1.81 18.47
C ASP A 38 5.18 -2.86 19.23
N LYS A 39 5.56 -3.97 18.56
CA LYS A 39 6.42 -5.00 19.13
C LYS A 39 7.79 -4.46 19.57
N LEU A 40 8.34 -3.50 18.83
CA LEU A 40 9.59 -2.82 19.15
C LEU A 40 9.43 -1.69 20.17
N LYS A 41 8.22 -1.45 20.69
CA LYS A 41 7.88 -0.34 21.59
C LYS A 41 8.24 1.03 21.03
N LEU A 42 8.32 1.17 19.70
CA LEU A 42 8.59 2.42 19.01
C LEU A 42 7.35 3.32 18.96
N THR A 43 6.14 2.74 19.09
CA THR A 43 4.87 3.48 19.15
C THR A 43 4.87 4.55 20.24
N ARG A 44 5.64 4.39 21.33
CA ARG A 44 5.76 5.38 22.41
C ARG A 44 6.33 6.74 21.98
N TYR A 45 7.05 6.78 20.86
CA TYR A 45 7.62 8.00 20.30
C TYR A 45 6.69 8.70 19.31
N LEU A 46 5.56 8.07 18.98
CA LEU A 46 4.60 8.57 18.02
C LEU A 46 3.45 9.24 18.76
N TYR A 47 3.26 10.55 18.55
CA TYR A 47 2.19 11.31 19.20
C TYR A 47 0.80 10.75 18.87
N ALA A 48 0.58 10.40 17.60
CA ALA A 48 -0.74 9.99 17.12
C ALA A 48 -0.63 8.77 16.17
N PRO A 49 -0.78 7.53 16.69
CA PRO A 49 -0.58 6.30 15.93
C PRO A 49 -1.44 6.16 14.67
N SER A 50 -2.67 6.71 14.69
CA SER A 50 -3.57 6.70 13.54
C SER A 50 -3.02 7.50 12.35
N TYR A 51 -2.46 8.69 12.59
CA TYR A 51 -1.84 9.48 11.52
C TYR A 51 -0.60 8.80 10.95
N VAL A 52 0.18 8.13 11.80
CA VAL A 52 1.35 7.39 11.36
C VAL A 52 0.96 6.21 10.50
N PHE A 53 -0.10 5.49 10.85
CA PHE A 53 -0.63 4.42 10.01
C PHE A 53 -1.02 4.93 8.61
N ILE A 54 -1.78 6.02 8.55
CA ILE A 54 -2.19 6.63 7.26
C ILE A 54 -0.97 7.10 6.47
N ALA A 55 0.03 7.71 7.11
CA ALA A 55 1.26 8.16 6.45
C ALA A 55 2.08 7.00 5.89
N ILE A 56 2.24 5.90 6.66
CA ILE A 56 2.93 4.69 6.21
C ILE A 56 2.17 4.03 5.05
N MET A 57 0.84 3.95 5.14
CA MET A 57 0.00 3.41 4.06
C MET A 57 0.15 4.23 2.78
N ALA A 58 0.06 5.55 2.86
CA ALA A 58 0.26 6.43 1.72
C ALA A 58 1.66 6.28 1.09
N LEU A 59 2.70 6.17 1.94
CA LEU A 59 4.06 5.91 1.49
C LEU A 59 4.18 4.58 0.74
N TYR A 60 3.56 3.51 1.25
CA TYR A 60 3.53 2.22 0.54
C TYR A 60 2.74 2.28 -0.75
N MET A 61 1.62 3.01 -0.81
CA MET A 61 0.88 3.19 -2.06
C MET A 61 1.77 3.82 -3.13
N VAL A 62 2.48 4.91 -2.79
CA VAL A 62 3.40 5.59 -3.72
C VAL A 62 4.55 4.67 -4.15
N LEU A 63 5.14 3.91 -3.22
CA LEU A 63 6.22 2.97 -3.55
C LEU A 63 5.74 1.82 -4.47
N ILE A 64 4.61 1.21 -4.14
CA ILE A 64 4.06 0.10 -4.93
C ILE A 64 3.67 0.59 -6.33
N ASP A 65 3.04 1.75 -6.41
CA ASP A 65 2.72 2.38 -7.67
C ASP A 65 4.00 2.64 -8.50
N THR A 66 4.94 3.41 -7.95
CA THR A 66 6.15 3.85 -8.66
C THR A 66 7.02 2.68 -9.14
N PHE A 67 7.16 1.63 -8.33
CA PHE A 67 8.12 0.55 -8.61
C PHE A 67 7.50 -0.72 -9.19
N TRP A 68 6.22 -0.99 -8.93
CA TRP A 68 5.58 -2.26 -9.33
C TRP A 68 4.58 -2.10 -10.45
N ILE A 69 3.48 -1.38 -10.19
CA ILE A 69 2.34 -1.32 -11.12
C ILE A 69 2.58 -0.27 -12.21
N LYS A 70 3.37 0.77 -11.91
CA LYS A 70 3.70 1.90 -12.78
C LYS A 70 2.45 2.44 -13.47
N PHE A 71 1.67 3.23 -12.74
CA PHE A 71 0.62 4.04 -13.34
C PHE A 71 1.17 4.98 -14.44
#